data_AF-A0A411WYF9-F1
#
_entry.id   AF-A0A411WYF9-F1
#
_cell.length_a   1.000
_cell.length_b   1.000
_cell.length_c   1.000
_cell.angle_alpha   90.00
_cell.angle_beta   90.00
_cell.angle_gamma   90.00
#
_symmetry.space_group_name_H-M   'P 1'
#
loop_
_entity.id
_entity.type
_entity.pdbx_description
1 polymer ?
#
loop_
_entity_poly.entity_id
_entity_poly.type
_entity_poly.pdbx_seq_one_letter_code
_entity_poly.pdbx_strand_id
1 'polypeptide(L)'
;MGNPTETLVERLVDRVGGSYFGKYRGIVTDVDDPANQCCIRATVPAVLGDQPCGWALPVAAFAGDGHGVVLLPEVGAGVWIEFEAGQLDRPLWSGAWWAEGQRPNPQGPGKRVFVSKNGHKLVMDDESDELLLTHGSGPEIKMTGTEVTITCGACEVKITNKEISLNNGLIKVGLAGVSLVNGAMAFGVPP
;
A
#
# COMPACT_ATOMS: atom_id res chain seq x y z
N MET A 1 -51.79 2.11 22.07
CA MET A 1 -50.91 3.08 21.37
C MET A 1 -49.91 3.56 22.41
N GLY A 2 -48.64 3.16 22.30
CA GLY A 2 -47.61 3.51 23.30
C GLY A 2 -47.39 5.02 23.36
N ASN A 3 -47.00 5.52 24.53
CA ASN A 3 -46.76 6.95 24.75
C ASN A 3 -45.57 7.40 23.86
N PRO A 4 -45.73 8.43 23.00
CA PRO A 4 -44.67 8.92 22.12
C PRO A 4 -43.37 9.29 22.85
N THR A 5 -43.48 9.75 24.11
CA THR A 5 -42.31 10.09 24.94
C THR A 5 -41.58 8.85 25.44
N GLU A 6 -42.29 7.75 25.69
CA GLU A 6 -41.73 6.48 26.16
C GLU A 6 -40.94 5.81 25.02
N THR A 7 -41.49 5.80 23.81
CA THR A 7 -40.79 5.35 22.59
C THR A 7 -39.57 6.22 22.26
N LEU A 8 -39.61 7.52 22.58
CA LEU A 8 -38.45 8.41 22.42
C LEU A 8 -37.35 8.09 23.44
N VAL A 9 -37.72 7.84 24.70
CA VAL A 9 -36.79 7.47 25.77
C VAL A 9 -36.17 6.10 25.50
N GLU A 10 -36.95 5.09 25.10
CA GLU A 10 -36.44 3.78 24.70
C GLU A 10 -35.42 3.90 23.55
N ARG A 11 -35.76 4.67 22.51
CA ARG A 11 -34.84 4.94 21.39
C ARG A 11 -33.56 5.67 21.82
N LEU A 12 -33.66 6.58 22.80
CA LEU A 12 -32.50 7.27 23.35
C LEU A 12 -31.65 6.34 24.21
N VAL A 13 -32.25 5.48 25.01
CA VAL A 13 -31.55 4.49 25.85
C VAL A 13 -30.83 3.45 24.99
N ASP A 14 -31.47 2.90 23.96
CA ASP A 14 -30.83 2.00 23.00
C ASP A 14 -29.65 2.69 22.27
N ARG A 15 -29.85 3.95 21.87
CA ARG A 15 -28.83 4.72 21.15
C ARG A 15 -27.66 5.14 22.03
N VAL A 16 -27.89 5.42 23.31
CA VAL A 16 -26.85 5.87 24.24
C VAL A 16 -26.16 4.70 24.94
N GLY A 17 -26.86 3.57 25.15
CA GLY A 17 -26.36 2.42 25.90
C GLY A 17 -25.56 1.38 25.10
N GLY A 18 -25.65 1.38 23.77
CA GLY A 18 -25.07 0.30 22.95
C GLY A 18 -24.42 0.73 21.64
N SER A 19 -24.26 2.04 21.37
CA SER A 19 -23.68 2.51 20.11
C SER A 19 -22.19 2.77 20.20
N TYR A 20 -21.42 2.15 19.29
CA TYR A 20 -19.95 2.22 19.26
C TYR A 20 -19.46 3.07 18.10
N PHE A 21 -19.49 4.40 18.24
CA PHE A 21 -19.14 5.34 17.15
C PHE A 21 -17.63 5.66 17.03
N GLY A 22 -16.77 5.07 17.87
CA GLY A 22 -15.32 5.30 17.83
C GLY A 22 -14.58 4.44 16.80
N LYS A 23 -13.28 4.70 16.66
CA LYS A 23 -12.32 3.79 16.01
C LYS A 23 -11.65 2.93 17.09
N TYR A 24 -11.63 1.63 16.89
CA TYR A 24 -11.07 0.67 17.82
C TYR A 24 -9.89 -0.05 17.19
N ARG A 25 -8.81 -0.27 17.94
CA ARG A 25 -7.68 -1.07 17.44
C ARG A 25 -8.11 -2.52 17.29
N GLY A 26 -7.93 -3.05 16.10
CA GLY A 26 -8.07 -4.48 15.82
C GLY A 26 -6.78 -5.11 15.33
N ILE A 27 -6.69 -6.42 15.48
CA ILE A 27 -5.65 -7.27 14.88
C ILE A 27 -6.34 -8.23 13.93
N VAL A 28 -5.93 -8.24 12.67
CA VAL A 28 -6.51 -9.12 11.65
C VAL A 28 -6.31 -10.59 12.05
N THR A 29 -7.38 -11.37 12.00
CA THR A 29 -7.39 -12.80 12.28
C THR A 29 -7.67 -13.65 11.05
N ASP A 30 -8.38 -13.10 10.08
CA ASP A 30 -8.84 -13.82 8.89
C ASP A 30 -9.01 -12.87 7.71
N VAL A 31 -8.63 -13.33 6.52
CA VAL A 31 -8.71 -12.61 5.24
C VAL A 31 -9.32 -13.47 4.14
N ASP A 32 -9.73 -14.72 4.45
CA ASP A 32 -10.31 -15.67 3.50
C ASP A 32 -11.81 -15.34 3.26
N ASP A 33 -12.07 -14.11 2.80
CA ASP A 33 -13.40 -13.60 2.50
C ASP A 33 -14.04 -14.39 1.34
N PRO A 34 -15.11 -15.17 1.58
CA PRO A 34 -15.75 -15.97 0.55
C PRO A 34 -16.38 -15.14 -0.57
N ALA A 35 -16.73 -13.87 -0.29
CA ALA A 35 -17.34 -12.97 -1.27
C ALA A 35 -16.30 -12.17 -2.07
N ASN A 36 -15.01 -12.26 -1.70
CA ASN A 36 -13.90 -11.54 -2.32
C ASN A 36 -14.13 -10.01 -2.41
N GLN A 37 -14.70 -9.43 -1.35
CA GLN A 37 -15.00 -8.01 -1.21
C GLN A 37 -13.96 -7.28 -0.35
N CYS A 38 -12.79 -7.89 -0.14
CA CYS A 38 -11.76 -7.40 0.78
C CYS A 38 -12.27 -7.27 2.22
N CYS A 39 -13.18 -8.15 2.64
CA CYS A 39 -13.57 -8.23 4.03
C CYS A 39 -12.47 -8.90 4.86
N ILE A 40 -12.39 -8.54 6.13
CA ILE A 40 -11.51 -9.20 7.10
C ILE A 40 -12.29 -9.58 8.35
N ARG A 41 -11.74 -10.47 9.17
CA ARG A 41 -12.08 -10.55 10.59
C ARG A 41 -10.91 -10.05 11.41
N ALA A 42 -11.21 -9.47 12.57
CA ALA A 42 -10.21 -8.99 13.51
C ALA A 42 -10.67 -9.16 14.95
N THR A 43 -9.74 -9.41 15.87
CA THR A 43 -10.02 -9.23 17.31
C THR A 43 -10.11 -7.75 17.63
N VAL A 44 -11.08 -7.34 18.45
CA VAL A 44 -11.24 -5.94 18.88
C VAL A 44 -11.39 -5.88 20.40
N PRO A 45 -10.28 -5.97 21.17
CA PRO A 45 -10.34 -6.21 22.62
C PRO A 45 -11.13 -5.16 23.40
N ALA A 46 -11.09 -3.90 22.97
CA ALA A 46 -11.78 -2.80 23.62
C ALA A 46 -13.32 -2.92 23.60
N VAL A 47 -13.87 -3.77 22.72
CA VAL A 47 -15.31 -3.85 22.49
C VAL A 47 -15.85 -5.28 22.52
N LEU A 48 -15.11 -6.23 21.94
CA LEU A 48 -15.52 -7.63 21.78
C LEU A 48 -14.71 -8.61 22.65
N GLY A 49 -13.74 -8.11 23.43
CA GLY A 49 -12.81 -8.95 24.16
C GLY A 49 -12.01 -9.85 23.21
N ASP A 50 -11.97 -11.15 23.51
CA ASP A 50 -11.21 -12.14 22.73
C ASP A 50 -11.96 -12.65 21.49
N GLN A 51 -13.24 -12.27 21.33
CA GLN A 51 -14.02 -12.70 20.18
C GLN A 51 -13.67 -11.84 18.95
N PRO A 52 -13.44 -12.46 17.78
CA PRO A 52 -13.31 -11.70 16.54
C PRO A 52 -14.65 -11.05 16.18
N CYS A 53 -14.58 -9.91 15.50
CA CYS A 53 -15.76 -9.33 14.86
C CYS A 53 -16.29 -10.22 13.72
N GLY A 54 -17.50 -9.92 13.25
CA GLY A 54 -17.99 -10.42 11.97
C GLY A 54 -17.10 -9.97 10.80
N TRP A 55 -17.45 -10.36 9.58
CA TRP A 55 -16.75 -9.88 8.39
C TRP A 55 -16.88 -8.35 8.26
N ALA A 56 -15.77 -7.67 8.50
CA ALA A 56 -15.68 -6.23 8.43
C ALA A 56 -15.54 -5.78 6.98
N LEU A 57 -16.43 -4.89 6.53
CA LEU A 57 -16.35 -4.32 5.18
C LEU A 57 -15.23 -3.27 5.08
N PRO A 58 -14.51 -3.18 3.95
CA PRO A 58 -13.50 -2.15 3.77
C PRO A 58 -14.13 -0.77 3.58
N VAL A 59 -13.64 0.21 4.33
CA VAL A 59 -13.84 1.63 4.01
C VAL A 59 -12.77 2.03 2.98
N ALA A 60 -12.93 1.52 1.75
CA ALA A 60 -11.96 1.71 0.68
C ALA A 60 -11.89 3.17 0.22
N ALA A 61 -10.69 3.66 -0.09
CA ALA A 61 -10.50 5.02 -0.60
C ALA A 61 -11.12 5.23 -2.00
N PHE A 62 -11.18 4.16 -2.80
CA PHE A 62 -11.76 4.15 -4.14
C PHE A 62 -12.20 2.73 -4.49
N ALA A 63 -13.47 2.56 -4.86
CA ALA A 63 -14.05 1.29 -5.25
C ALA A 63 -15.20 1.50 -6.24
N GLY A 64 -15.28 0.63 -7.24
CA GLY A 64 -16.32 0.57 -8.26
C GLY A 64 -16.29 -0.76 -9.00
N ASP A 65 -17.26 -0.99 -9.88
CA ASP A 65 -17.33 -2.23 -10.66
C ASP A 65 -16.11 -2.34 -11.61
N GLY A 66 -15.24 -3.33 -11.35
CA GLY A 66 -14.03 -3.58 -12.11
C GLY A 66 -12.86 -2.61 -11.88
N HIS A 67 -12.94 -1.70 -10.90
CA HIS A 67 -11.86 -0.73 -10.63
C HIS A 67 -11.83 -0.26 -9.17
N GLY A 68 -10.65 0.06 -8.65
CA GLY A 68 -10.50 0.49 -7.26
C GLY A 68 -9.06 0.43 -6.76
N VAL A 69 -8.88 0.70 -5.46
CA VAL A 69 -7.61 0.50 -4.74
C VAL A 69 -7.78 -0.67 -3.79
N VAL A 70 -7.06 -1.78 -4.05
CA VAL A 70 -7.11 -2.99 -3.24
C VAL A 70 -5.82 -3.11 -2.42
N LEU A 71 -5.94 -2.91 -1.10
CA LEU A 71 -4.84 -2.98 -0.14
C LEU A 71 -5.26 -3.85 1.05
N LEU A 72 -5.42 -5.16 0.82
CA LEU A 72 -5.84 -6.12 1.83
C LEU A 72 -4.71 -6.31 2.88
N PRO A 73 -4.96 -6.02 4.17
CA PRO A 73 -3.98 -6.28 5.22
C PRO A 73 -3.80 -7.78 5.44
N GLU A 74 -2.66 -8.18 5.99
CA GLU A 74 -2.38 -9.59 6.31
C GLU A 74 -2.90 -9.97 7.70
N VAL A 75 -3.08 -11.27 7.94
CA VAL A 75 -3.31 -11.81 9.29
C VAL A 75 -2.18 -11.37 10.23
N GLY A 76 -2.56 -10.86 11.41
CA GLY A 76 -1.67 -10.27 12.39
C GLY A 76 -1.42 -8.77 12.21
N ALA A 77 -1.89 -8.14 11.12
CA ALA A 77 -1.74 -6.70 10.93
C ALA A 77 -2.66 -5.90 11.87
N GLY A 78 -2.20 -4.71 12.24
CA GLY A 78 -2.99 -3.74 12.99
C GLY A 78 -3.90 -2.92 12.10
N VAL A 79 -5.21 -2.92 12.38
CA VAL A 79 -6.23 -2.16 11.64
C VAL A 79 -7.10 -1.33 12.58
N TRP A 80 -7.79 -0.31 12.06
CA TRP A 80 -8.88 0.33 12.78
C TRP A 80 -10.20 -0.32 12.40
N ILE A 81 -10.97 -0.70 13.41
CA ILE A 81 -12.32 -1.22 13.29
C ILE A 81 -13.32 -0.18 13.73
N GLU A 82 -14.39 -0.06 12.97
CA GLU A 82 -15.54 0.80 13.19
C GLU A 82 -16.82 -0.03 13.07
N PHE A 83 -17.95 0.56 13.45
CA PHE A 83 -19.24 -0.11 13.44
C PHE A 83 -20.26 0.78 12.74
N GLU A 84 -20.85 0.29 11.65
CA GLU A 84 -21.80 1.06 10.84
C GLU A 84 -23.00 1.47 11.69
N ALA A 85 -23.24 2.78 11.78
CA ALA A 85 -24.23 3.37 12.69
C ALA A 85 -24.07 2.93 14.16
N GLY A 86 -22.86 2.58 14.57
CA GLY A 86 -22.53 2.14 15.93
C GLY A 86 -22.94 0.71 16.26
N GLN A 87 -23.41 -0.08 15.28
CA GLN A 87 -23.93 -1.44 15.48
C GLN A 87 -22.83 -2.50 15.38
N LEU A 88 -22.64 -3.29 16.45
CA LEU A 88 -21.55 -4.26 16.58
C LEU A 88 -21.57 -5.38 15.52
N ASP A 89 -22.74 -5.73 15.02
CA ASP A 89 -22.95 -6.74 13.98
C ASP A 89 -22.64 -6.22 12.57
N ARG A 90 -22.29 -4.93 12.43
CA ARG A 90 -21.92 -4.29 11.15
C ARG A 90 -20.51 -3.69 11.20
N PRO A 91 -19.47 -4.54 11.36
CA PRO A 91 -18.11 -4.04 11.42
C PRO A 91 -17.64 -3.47 10.07
N LEU A 92 -16.83 -2.44 10.15
CA LEU A 92 -16.09 -1.82 9.05
C LEU A 92 -14.61 -1.80 9.43
N TRP A 93 -13.71 -1.83 8.45
CA TRP A 93 -12.28 -1.59 8.71
C TRP A 93 -11.74 -0.46 7.83
N SER A 94 -10.88 0.37 8.42
CA SER A 94 -10.28 1.52 7.72
C SER A 94 -8.81 1.69 8.09
N GLY A 95 -7.95 1.73 7.08
CA GLY A 95 -6.52 1.92 7.26
C GLY A 95 -5.86 0.87 8.15
N ALA A 96 -4.56 1.08 8.37
CA ALA A 96 -3.73 0.24 9.22
C ALA A 96 -2.93 1.11 10.18
N TRP A 97 -2.42 0.51 11.25
CA TRP A 97 -1.49 1.14 12.16
C TRP A 97 -0.25 0.28 12.32
N TRP A 98 0.88 0.93 12.56
CA TRP A 98 2.15 0.25 12.85
C TRP A 98 2.32 0.09 14.35
N ALA A 99 2.72 -1.09 14.80
CA ALA A 99 3.38 -1.22 16.09
C ALA A 99 4.79 -0.59 16.02
N GLU A 100 5.42 -0.44 17.19
CA GLU A 100 6.80 0.01 17.27
C GLU A 100 7.71 -0.84 16.38
N GLY A 101 8.55 -0.19 15.57
CA GLY A 101 9.47 -0.84 14.64
C GLY A 101 8.86 -1.41 13.35
N GLN A 102 7.53 -1.35 13.15
CA GLN A 102 6.90 -1.93 11.95
C GLN A 102 6.81 -0.99 10.74
N ARG A 103 7.13 0.30 10.90
CA ARG A 103 7.10 1.25 9.77
C ARG A 103 8.15 0.86 8.72
N PRO A 104 7.78 0.74 7.43
CA PRO A 104 8.72 0.34 6.39
C PRO A 104 9.78 1.40 6.09
N ASN A 105 10.91 0.96 5.53
CA ASN A 105 11.98 1.80 5.00
C ASN A 105 11.76 2.15 3.52
N PRO A 106 12.26 3.30 3.03
CA PRO A 106 13.00 4.33 3.76
C PRO A 106 12.12 5.16 4.71
N GLN A 107 12.73 5.64 5.80
CA GLN A 107 12.09 6.49 6.81
C GLN A 107 12.60 7.94 6.69
N GLY A 108 11.82 8.89 7.20
CA GLY A 108 12.13 10.31 7.17
C GLY A 108 10.89 11.17 6.86
N PRO A 109 10.88 12.44 7.28
CA PRO A 109 9.75 13.35 7.01
C PRO A 109 9.55 13.64 5.52
N GLY A 110 10.62 13.55 4.71
CA GLY A 110 10.56 13.72 3.26
C GLY A 110 10.27 12.45 2.45
N LYS A 111 10.04 11.30 3.07
CA LYS A 111 9.86 10.01 2.35
C LYS A 111 8.40 9.61 2.30
N ARG A 112 7.86 9.40 1.09
CA ARG A 112 6.50 8.85 0.87
C ARG A 112 6.68 7.51 0.18
N VAL A 113 6.30 6.45 0.87
CA VAL A 113 6.67 5.09 0.49
C VAL A 113 5.45 4.20 0.47
N PHE A 114 5.33 3.41 -0.60
CA PHE A 114 4.46 2.25 -0.67
C PHE A 114 5.34 1.01 -0.73
N VAL A 115 5.16 0.08 0.21
CA VAL A 115 6.01 -1.11 0.33
C VAL A 115 5.14 -2.34 0.52
N SER A 116 5.33 -3.34 -0.35
CA SER A 116 4.71 -4.66 -0.17
C SER A 116 5.58 -5.57 0.68
N LYS A 117 5.01 -6.67 1.20
CA LYS A 117 5.74 -7.66 2.01
C LYS A 117 6.96 -8.24 1.30
N ASN A 118 6.87 -8.46 -0.01
CA ASN A 118 7.97 -9.00 -0.81
C ASN A 118 9.03 -7.94 -1.15
N GLY A 119 8.93 -6.73 -0.59
CA GLY A 119 9.92 -5.68 -0.77
C GLY A 119 9.78 -4.91 -2.08
N HIS A 120 8.66 -5.00 -2.79
CA HIS A 120 8.38 -4.08 -3.89
C HIS A 120 8.11 -2.69 -3.31
N LYS A 121 8.68 -1.66 -3.94
CA LYS A 121 8.62 -0.29 -3.42
C LYS A 121 8.26 0.70 -4.52
N LEU A 122 7.41 1.65 -4.18
CA LEU A 122 7.28 2.94 -4.85
C LEU A 122 7.69 4.01 -3.83
N VAL A 123 8.69 4.81 -4.15
CA VAL A 123 9.27 5.81 -3.25
C VAL A 123 9.28 7.17 -3.94
N MET A 124 8.71 8.16 -3.26
CA MET A 124 8.93 9.58 -3.55
C MET A 124 9.78 10.15 -2.42
N ASP A 125 10.93 10.68 -2.78
CA ASP A 125 11.94 11.19 -1.86
C ASP A 125 12.18 12.68 -2.11
N ASP A 126 11.53 13.54 -1.32
CA ASP A 126 11.68 15.00 -1.46
C ASP A 126 12.99 15.52 -0.87
N GLU A 127 13.76 14.69 -0.16
CA GLU A 127 15.07 15.10 0.39
C GLU A 127 16.18 14.93 -0.65
N SER A 128 16.14 13.84 -1.43
CA SER A 128 17.07 13.63 -2.55
C SER A 128 16.53 14.12 -3.90
N ASP A 129 15.25 14.50 -3.97
CA ASP A 129 14.53 14.86 -5.21
C ASP A 129 14.49 13.68 -6.21
N GLU A 130 14.06 12.51 -5.72
CA GLU A 130 14.09 11.25 -6.46
C GLU A 130 12.75 10.50 -6.43
N LEU A 131 12.46 9.80 -7.53
CA LEU A 131 11.37 8.83 -7.65
C LEU A 131 11.97 7.43 -7.91
N LEU A 132 11.60 6.43 -7.12
CA LEU A 132 12.08 5.06 -7.29
C LEU A 132 10.91 4.06 -7.37
N LEU A 133 10.99 3.15 -8.33
CA LEU A 133 10.21 1.92 -8.41
C LEU A 133 11.17 0.74 -8.33
N THR A 134 11.08 -0.04 -7.26
CA THR A 134 12.01 -1.15 -6.98
C THR A 134 11.25 -2.46 -6.88
N HIS A 135 11.71 -3.49 -7.58
CA HIS A 135 11.27 -4.87 -7.37
C HIS A 135 12.07 -5.48 -6.21
N GLY A 136 11.41 -6.29 -5.36
CA GLY A 136 12.06 -6.88 -4.18
C GLY A 136 13.25 -7.79 -4.45
N SER A 137 13.44 -8.23 -5.71
CA SER A 137 14.59 -9.02 -6.14
C SER A 137 15.75 -8.20 -6.74
N GLY A 138 15.63 -6.87 -6.80
CA GLY A 138 16.73 -5.99 -7.26
C GLY A 138 16.41 -5.06 -8.44
N PRO A 139 15.69 -5.45 -9.51
CA PRO A 139 15.43 -4.55 -10.63
C PRO A 139 14.78 -3.25 -10.20
N GLU A 140 15.21 -2.13 -10.78
CA GLU A 140 14.73 -0.81 -10.37
C GLU A 140 14.60 0.17 -11.53
N ILE A 141 13.71 1.14 -11.36
CA ILE A 141 13.62 2.35 -12.16
C ILE A 141 13.77 3.52 -11.22
N LYS A 142 14.76 4.39 -11.49
CA LYS A 142 15.05 5.59 -10.72
C LYS A 142 14.94 6.81 -11.62
N MET A 143 14.31 7.86 -11.12
CA MET A 143 14.22 9.15 -11.81
C MET A 143 14.65 10.27 -10.87
N THR A 144 15.37 11.25 -11.40
CA THR A 144 15.71 12.51 -10.74
C THR A 144 15.31 13.67 -11.66
N GLY A 145 15.55 14.92 -11.26
CA GLY A 145 15.32 16.09 -12.11
C GLY A 145 16.09 16.09 -13.45
N THR A 146 17.15 15.29 -13.60
CA THR A 146 18.01 15.30 -14.80
C THR A 146 18.26 13.94 -15.45
N GLU A 147 17.92 12.84 -14.79
CA GLU A 147 18.19 11.49 -15.29
C GLU A 147 17.07 10.50 -15.02
N VAL A 148 16.97 9.51 -15.90
CA VAL A 148 16.16 8.29 -15.71
C VAL A 148 17.08 7.09 -15.88
N THR A 149 17.10 6.20 -14.91
CA THR A 149 17.92 4.99 -14.91
C THR A 149 17.04 3.76 -14.69
N ILE A 150 17.23 2.74 -15.52
CA ILE A 150 16.61 1.41 -15.38
C ILE A 150 17.75 0.42 -15.15
N THR A 151 17.73 -0.31 -14.03
CA THR A 151 18.77 -1.29 -13.68
C THR A 151 18.17 -2.69 -13.53
N CYS A 152 18.92 -3.69 -13.97
CA CYS A 152 18.60 -5.11 -13.74
C CYS A 152 19.90 -5.91 -13.66
N GLY A 153 20.33 -6.24 -12.43
CA GLY A 153 21.61 -6.88 -12.20
C GLY A 153 22.77 -6.01 -12.68
N ALA A 154 23.58 -6.52 -13.61
CA ALA A 154 24.70 -5.79 -14.20
C ALA A 154 24.31 -4.90 -15.40
N CYS A 155 23.06 -4.96 -15.85
CA CYS A 155 22.59 -4.20 -17.01
C CYS A 155 21.99 -2.85 -16.58
N GLU A 156 22.24 -1.81 -17.37
CA GLU A 156 21.76 -0.44 -17.12
C GLU A 156 21.28 0.21 -18.43
N VAL A 157 20.16 0.92 -18.36
CA VAL A 157 19.77 1.94 -19.35
C VAL A 157 19.66 3.27 -18.63
N LYS A 158 20.45 4.25 -19.04
CA LYS A 158 20.48 5.60 -18.46
C LYS A 158 20.16 6.63 -19.52
N ILE A 159 19.17 7.47 -19.27
CA ILE A 159 18.75 8.58 -20.12
C ILE A 159 19.04 9.88 -19.38
N THR A 160 19.76 10.77 -20.03
CA THR A 160 20.04 12.13 -19.54
C THR A 160 19.52 13.16 -20.54
N ASN A 161 19.67 14.45 -20.25
CA ASN A 161 19.38 15.52 -21.20
C ASN A 161 20.34 15.59 -22.41
N LYS A 162 21.41 14.78 -22.44
CA LYS A 162 22.46 14.83 -23.49
C LYS A 162 22.59 13.53 -24.27
N GLU A 163 22.46 12.40 -23.58
CA GLU A 163 22.71 11.09 -24.14
C GLU A 163 21.86 10.00 -23.49
N ILE A 164 21.67 8.92 -24.25
CA ILE A 164 21.25 7.62 -23.77
C ILE A 164 22.51 6.75 -23.65
N SER A 165 22.73 6.15 -22.48
CA SER A 165 23.83 5.24 -22.21
C SER A 165 23.29 3.86 -21.86
N LEU A 166 23.86 2.82 -22.48
CA LEU A 166 23.54 1.42 -22.19
C LEU A 166 24.76 0.73 -21.59
N ASN A 167 24.52 -0.11 -20.59
CA ASN A 167 25.51 -0.89 -19.85
C ASN A 167 26.74 -0.06 -19.50
N ASN A 168 26.52 1.01 -18.73
CA ASN A 168 27.55 1.86 -18.16
C ASN A 168 28.46 2.50 -19.22
N GLY A 169 27.90 2.87 -20.37
CA GLY A 169 28.61 3.60 -21.42
C GLY A 169 29.18 2.74 -22.53
N LEU A 170 28.98 1.41 -22.51
CA LEU A 170 29.39 0.52 -23.60
C LEU A 170 28.77 0.93 -24.95
N ILE A 171 27.52 1.37 -24.92
CA ILE A 171 26.85 2.03 -26.03
C ILE A 171 26.36 3.39 -25.55
N LYS A 172 26.66 4.44 -26.32
CA LYS A 172 26.15 5.79 -26.07
C LYS A 172 25.51 6.34 -27.34
N VAL A 173 24.33 6.93 -27.19
CA VAL A 173 23.61 7.60 -28.28
C VAL A 173 23.41 9.05 -27.84
N GLY A 174 24.09 9.97 -28.51
CA GLY A 174 23.97 11.41 -28.28
C GLY A 174 23.53 12.15 -29.54
N LEU A 175 23.34 13.47 -29.43
CA LEU A 175 22.94 14.32 -30.56
C LEU A 175 23.92 14.28 -31.75
N ALA A 176 25.20 14.01 -31.47
CA ALA A 176 26.26 13.93 -32.48
C ALA A 176 26.38 12.54 -33.13
N GLY A 177 25.60 11.54 -32.68
CA GLY A 177 25.61 10.18 -33.20
C GLY A 177 25.81 9.11 -32.13
N VAL A 178 26.20 7.91 -32.57
CA VAL A 178 26.38 6.73 -31.72
C VAL A 178 27.88 6.51 -31.47
N SER A 179 28.24 6.30 -30.21
CA SER A 179 29.58 5.89 -29.77
C SER A 179 29.51 4.48 -29.17
N LEU A 180 30.51 3.68 -29.52
CA LEU A 180 30.64 2.29 -29.13
C LEU A 180 32.05 2.11 -28.57
N VAL A 181 32.16 1.57 -27.35
CA VAL A 181 33.47 1.33 -26.73
C VAL A 181 33.95 -0.08 -27.08
N ASN A 182 35.27 -0.25 -27.13
CA ASN A 182 35.98 -1.44 -27.60
C ASN A 182 35.25 -2.79 -27.32
N GLY A 183 34.82 -3.49 -28.38
CA GLY A 183 34.13 -4.79 -28.28
C GLY A 183 32.60 -4.73 -28.09
N ALA A 184 31.99 -3.54 -27.97
CA ALA A 184 30.53 -3.39 -27.88
C ALA A 184 29.78 -3.78 -29.17
N MET A 185 30.50 -3.98 -30.29
CA MET A 185 29.96 -4.57 -31.51
C MET A 185 30.74 -5.82 -31.88
N ALA A 186 30.04 -6.96 -31.90
CA ALA A 186 30.51 -8.19 -32.52
C ALA A 186 29.49 -8.59 -33.60
N PHE A 187 29.92 -8.66 -34.86
CA PHE A 187 29.18 -9.32 -35.93
C PHE A 187 29.72 -10.76 -36.04
N GLY A 188 28.95 -11.75 -35.60
CA GLY A 188 29.32 -13.16 -35.73
C GLY A 188 28.70 -14.04 -34.65
N VAL A 189 28.12 -15.16 -35.07
CA VAL A 189 27.47 -16.16 -34.19
C VAL A 189 28.51 -16.75 -33.22
N PRO A 190 28.26 -16.80 -31.90
CA PRO A 190 29.13 -17.53 -30.98
C PRO A 190 29.13 -19.04 -31.33
N PRO A 191 30.25 -19.76 -31.15
CA PRO A 191 30.34 -21.20 -31.43
C PRO A 191 29.37 -22.06 -30.60
#